data_AF-A0A7C0WTH5-F1
#
_entry.id   AF-A0A7C0WTH5-F1
#
_cell.length_a   1.000
_cell.length_b   1.000
_cell.length_c   1.000
_cell.angle_alpha   90.00
_cell.angle_beta   90.00
_cell.angle_gamma   90.00
#
_symmetry.space_group_name_H-M   'P 1'
#
loop_
_entity.id
_entity.type
_entity.pdbx_description
1 polymer ?
#
loop_
_entity_poly.entity_id
_entity_poly.type
_entity_poly.pdbx_seq_one_letter_code
_entity_poly.pdbx_strand_id
1 'polypeptide(L)' 'MIEMAHPAPVRAEAVLNNQLAGISTETTGNVLKIRIKGSMEPVYTAYELFGPDRIVVDIANSSIVEPSKLKLPAGI' A
#
# COMPACT_ATOMS: atom_id res chain seq x y z
N MET A 1 -44.01 -2.00 27.92
CA MET A 1 -43.56 -2.23 26.53
C MET A 1 -42.09 -1.86 26.49
N ILE A 2 -41.21 -2.80 26.15
CA ILE A 2 -39.76 -2.56 26.05
C ILE A 2 -39.52 -1.99 24.66
N GLU A 3 -39.17 -0.72 24.57
CA GLU A 3 -38.68 -0.13 23.33
C GLU A 3 -37.24 -0.62 23.14
N MET A 4 -37.08 -1.64 22.30
CA MET A 4 -35.77 -2.10 21.84
C MET A 4 -35.15 -0.95 21.03
N ALA A 5 -34.07 -0.38 21.54
CA ALA A 5 -33.25 0.55 20.78
C ALA A 5 -32.80 -0.13 19.47
N HIS A 6 -33.24 0.40 18.34
CA HIS A 6 -32.67 0.03 17.06
C HIS A 6 -31.28 0.70 16.98
N PRO A 7 -30.16 -0.05 16.98
CA PRO A 7 -28.89 0.57 16.63
C PRO A 7 -29.00 1.08 15.19
N ALA A 8 -28.61 2.34 14.98
CA ALA A 8 -28.52 2.92 13.65
C ALA A 8 -27.72 1.97 12.73
N PRO A 9 -28.09 1.81 11.45
CA PRO A 9 -27.28 1.03 10.53
C PRO A 9 -25.90 1.69 10.48
N VAL A 10 -24.89 0.99 10.98
CA VAL A 10 -23.49 1.37 10.76
C VAL A 10 -23.34 1.46 9.25
N ARG A 11 -23.18 2.66 8.69
CA ARG A 11 -22.82 2.81 7.29
C ARG A 11 -21.53 2.02 7.14
N ALA A 12 -21.58 0.88 6.45
CA ALA A 12 -20.38 0.23 5.98
C ALA A 12 -19.73 1.25 5.03
N GLU A 13 -18.75 2.01 5.52
CA GLU A 13 -17.89 2.77 4.63
C GLU A 13 -17.29 1.75 3.67
N ALA A 14 -17.46 1.95 2.37
CA ALA A 14 -16.82 1.10 1.39
C ALA A 14 -15.33 1.18 1.68
N VAL A 15 -14.75 0.11 2.23
CA VAL A 15 -13.32 0.03 2.47
C VAL A 15 -12.68 0.04 1.10
N LEU A 16 -12.23 1.23 0.69
CA LEU A 16 -11.53 1.41 -0.56
C LEU A 16 -10.28 0.55 -0.51
N ASN A 17 -10.24 -0.48 -1.36
CA ASN A 17 -9.14 -1.42 -1.43
C ASN A 17 -8.26 -1.06 -2.63
N ASN A 18 -7.05 -0.57 -2.35
CA ASN A 18 -6.10 -0.17 -3.37
C ASN A 18 -5.48 -1.40 -4.05
N GLN A 19 -5.54 -1.44 -5.38
CA GLN A 19 -5.00 -2.53 -6.18
C GLN A 19 -3.58 -2.19 -6.64
N LEU A 20 -2.57 -2.83 -6.04
CA LEU A 20 -1.17 -2.66 -6.43
C LEU A 20 -0.88 -3.49 -7.68
N ALA A 21 -0.52 -2.81 -8.77
CA ALA A 21 -0.35 -3.40 -10.10
C ALA A 21 1.12 -3.63 -10.51
N GLY A 22 2.07 -2.99 -9.83
CA GLY A 22 3.49 -3.24 -10.06
C GLY A 22 4.42 -2.17 -9.48
N ILE A 23 5.72 -2.48 -9.56
CA ILE A 23 6.81 -1.60 -9.17
C ILE A 23 7.66 -1.29 -10.40
N SER A 24 8.06 -0.03 -10.55
CA SER A 24 9.11 0.38 -11.48
C SER A 24 10.15 1.24 -10.77
N THR A 25 11.35 1.30 -11.34
CA THR A 25 12.45 2.07 -10.78
C THR A 25 13.10 2.94 -11.83
N GLU A 26 13.58 4.09 -11.40
CA GLU A 26 14.34 5.02 -12.22
C GLU A 26 15.49 5.59 -11.39
N THR A 27 16.72 5.45 -11.87
CA THR A 27 17.87 6.06 -11.23
C THR A 27 18.14 7.42 -11.87
N THR A 28 18.16 8.48 -11.07
CA THR A 28 18.52 9.83 -11.49
C THR A 28 19.73 10.29 -10.69
N GLY A 29 20.93 10.23 -11.29
CA GLY A 29 22.18 10.49 -10.57
C GLY A 29 22.39 9.48 -9.44
N ASN A 30 22.49 9.98 -8.20
CA ASN A 30 22.65 9.15 -7.00
C ASN A 30 21.32 8.80 -6.31
N VAL A 31 20.19 9.11 -6.93
CA VAL A 31 18.85 8.86 -6.36
C VAL A 31 18.18 7.72 -7.11
N LEU A 32 17.81 6.67 -6.39
CA LEU A 32 16.91 5.64 -6.88
C LEU A 32 15.46 6.04 -6.57
N LYS A 33 14.66 6.26 -7.61
CA LYS A 33 13.22 6.47 -7.47
C LYS A 33 12.51 5.14 -7.64
N ILE A 34 11.77 4.72 -6.63
CA ILE A 34 10.88 3.55 -6.68
C ILE A 34 9.46 4.07 -6.85
N ARG A 35 8.77 3.63 -7.90
CA ARG A 35 7.37 3.97 -8.17
C ARG A 35 6.50 2.73 -7.98
N ILE A 36 5.52 2.84 -7.08
CA ILE A 36 4.52 1.81 -6.82
C ILE A 36 3.22 2.25 -7.49
N LYS A 37 2.70 1.44 -8.42
CA LYS A 37 1.47 1.76 -9.15
C LYS A 37 0.26 1.14 -8.46
N GLY A 38 -0.65 1.98 -7.98
CA GLY A 38 -1.94 1.60 -7.40
C GLY A 38 -3.13 2.00 -8.28
N SER A 39 -4.32 1.54 -7.93
CA SER A 39 -5.60 1.99 -8.53
C SER A 39 -6.11 3.31 -7.92
N MET A 40 -5.53 3.73 -6.79
CA MET A 40 -5.86 4.96 -6.08
C MET A 40 -4.62 5.47 -5.33
N GLU A 41 -4.72 6.70 -4.81
CA GLU A 41 -3.67 7.27 -3.96
C GLU A 41 -3.52 6.45 -2.67
N PRO A 42 -2.32 5.95 -2.35
CA PRO A 42 -2.12 5.10 -1.17
C PRO A 42 -1.95 5.92 0.10
N VAL A 43 -2.53 5.44 1.20
CA VAL A 43 -2.08 5.81 2.54
C VAL A 43 -0.93 4.88 2.92
N TYR A 44 0.23 5.43 3.27
CA TYR A 44 1.41 4.64 3.58
C TYR A 44 2.25 5.24 4.72
N THR A 45 3.05 4.39 5.36
CA THR A 45 4.11 4.79 6.30
C THR A 45 5.43 4.20 5.84
N ALA A 46 6.51 4.98 5.94
CA ALA A 46 7.85 4.52 5.61
C ALA A 46 8.72 4.44 6.87
N TYR A 47 9.54 3.39 6.94
CA TYR A 47 10.44 3.12 8.05
C TYR A 47 11.85 2.84 7.53
N GLU A 48 12.84 3.29 8.29
CA GLU A 48 14.24 2.90 8.10
C GLU A 48 14.61 1.88 9.17
N LEU A 49 15.08 0.72 8.75
CA LEU A 49 15.54 -0.36 9.61
C LEU A 49 17.03 -0.58 9.40
N PHE A 50 17.72 -0.89 10.50
CA PHE A 50 19.17 -1.10 10.52
C PHE A 50 19.49 -2.56 10.88
N GLY A 51 20.57 -3.09 10.30
CA GLY A 51 21.08 -4.44 10.59
C GLY A 51 20.23 -5.61 10.03
N PRO A 52 20.10 -5.81 8.70
CA PRO A 52 20.69 -5.04 7.61
C PRO A 52 19.88 -3.80 7.22
N ASP A 53 20.55 -2.83 6.59
CA ASP A 53 19.96 -1.56 6.15
C ASP A 53 18.83 -1.80 5.14
N ARG A 54 17.63 -1.35 5.49
CA ARG A 54 16.41 -1.54 4.71
C ARG A 54 15.47 -0.36 4.87
N ILE A 55 14.75 -0.03 3.80
CA ILE A 55 13.57 0.82 3.84
C ILE A 55 12.34 -0.07 3.73
N VAL A 56 11.39 0.08 4.64
CA VAL A 56 10.10 -0.62 4.62
C VAL A 56 9.00 0.39 4.37
N VAL A 57 8.16 0.13 3.36
CA VAL A 57 6.97 0.92 3.07
C VAL A 57 5.75 0.06 3.35
N ASP A 58 4.96 0.44 4.34
CA ASP A 58 3.69 -0.19 4.70
C ASP A 58 2.54 0.57 4.04
N ILE A 59 1.71 -0.11 3.27
CA ILE A 59 0.61 0.49 2.49
C ILE A 59 -0.71 -0.06 3.01
N ALA A 60 -1.54 0.82 3.57
CA ALA A 60 -2.81 0.44 4.16
C ALA A 60 -3.83 -0.01 3.11
N ASN A 61 -4.74 -0.91 3.51
CA ASN A 61 -5.92 -1.32 2.75
C ASN A 61 -5.62 -1.62 1.27
N SER A 62 -4.57 -2.39 1.03
CA SER A 62 -4.08 -2.69 -0.31
C SER A 62 -4.04 -4.19 -0.56
N SER A 63 -4.37 -4.59 -1.78
CA SER A 63 -4.16 -5.95 -2.28
C SER A 63 -3.29 -5.95 -3.52
N ILE A 64 -2.55 -7.05 -3.70
CA ILE A 64 -1.65 -7.22 -4.82
C ILE A 64 -2.40 -7.93 -5.95
N VAL A 65 -2.45 -7.30 -7.13
CA VAL A 65 -3.11 -7.88 -8.32
C VAL A 65 -2.29 -9.02 -8.89
N GLU A 66 -0.97 -8.83 -8.98
CA GLU A 66 -0.06 -9.81 -9.56
C GLU A 66 1.29 -9.79 -8.82
N PRO A 67 1.53 -10.72 -7.87
CA PRO A 67 2.73 -10.69 -7.02
C PRO A 67 4.06 -10.74 -7.76
N SER A 68 4.10 -11.35 -8.95
CA SER A 68 5.28 -11.38 -9.81
C SER A 68 5.73 -9.99 -10.28
N LYS A 69 4.80 -9.02 -10.37
CA LYS A 69 5.05 -7.63 -10.80
C LYS A 69 5.47 -6.70 -9.66
N LEU A 70 5.40 -7.17 -8.40
CA LEU A 70 5.92 -6.48 -7.22
C LEU A 70 7.34 -6.96 -6.89
N LYS A 71 8.20 -6.95 -7.91
CA LYS A 71 9.63 -7.21 -7.75
C LYS A 71 10.41 -6.00 -8.21
N LEU A 72 11.43 -5.65 -7.43
CA LEU A 72 12.42 -4.70 -7.92
C LEU A 72 13.15 -5.32 -9.13
N PRO A 73 13.41 -4.52 -10.19
CA PRO A 73 14.23 -4.97 -11.31
C PRO A 73 15.59 -5.49 -10.84
N ALA A 74 16.13 -6.49 -11.53
CA ALA A 74 17.46 -7.01 -11.23
C ALA A 74 18.53 -5.93 -11.47
N GLY A 75 19.55 -5.85 -10.60
CA GLY A 75 20.67 -4.93 -10.74
C GLY A 75 20.51 -3.58 -10.04
N ILE A 76 19.52 -3.47 -9.15
CA ILE A 76 19.54 -2.51 -8.04
C ILE A 76 20.35 -3.11 -6.89
#